data_AF-A0A453SMM6-F1
#
_entry.id   AF-A0A453SMM6-F1
#
_cell.length_a   1.000
_cell.length_b   1.000
_cell.length_c   1.000
_cell.angle_alpha   90.00
_cell.angle_beta   90.00
_cell.angle_gamma   90.00
#
_symmetry.space_group_name_H-M   'P 1'
#
loop_
_entity.id
_entity.type
_entity.pdbx_description
1 polymer ?
#
loop_
_entity_poly.entity_id
_entity_poly.type
_entity_poly.pdbx_seq_one_letter_code
_entity_poly.pdbx_strand_id
1 'polypeptide(L)'
;MSSFKDDSGHLAWDCSAWVRTYALFLEERLECFAVLRYDVEAERLRAPAPAAEGQTPHTKAQGRTRGLGKDDLLEQLPALQQLLFRLVGCQPEGAAFGNYLIQYALALVLKESFKIYCAVNDGIINLVDVFFDMSKLDAIKAQDIYRRTGTLAKSLSEFYELCRGLELARNFQFPVLREPPASFLVTMEEYIREAPRAGHVANKTIVSH
;
A
#
# COMPACT_ATOMS: atom_id res chain seq x y z
N MET A 1 -7.24 -18.93 9.76
CA MET A 1 -7.03 -19.35 11.19
C MET A 1 -7.48 -18.27 12.18
N SER A 2 -8.61 -17.61 11.92
CA SER A 2 -9.02 -16.40 12.65
C SER A 2 -9.45 -16.64 14.10
N SER A 3 -9.77 -17.87 14.50
CA SER A 3 -10.19 -18.23 15.87
C SER A 3 -9.14 -19.03 16.66
N PHE A 4 -7.91 -19.16 16.15
CA PHE A 4 -6.86 -19.91 16.82
C PHE A 4 -6.60 -19.37 18.24
N LYS A 5 -6.50 -20.26 19.23
CA LYS A 5 -6.22 -19.95 20.62
C LYS A 5 -5.47 -21.12 21.27
N ASP A 6 -4.39 -20.79 21.96
CA ASP A 6 -3.70 -21.68 22.88
C ASP A 6 -4.06 -21.30 24.33
N ASP A 7 -4.57 -22.27 25.08
CA ASP A 7 -5.00 -22.15 26.48
C ASP A 7 -3.95 -22.67 27.48
N SER A 8 -2.73 -22.96 27.03
CA SER A 8 -1.65 -23.51 27.85
C SER A 8 -1.14 -22.57 28.96
N GLY A 9 -1.42 -21.26 28.87
CA GLY A 9 -1.11 -20.30 29.94
C GLY A 9 -1.31 -18.85 29.54
N HIS A 10 -1.10 -17.92 30.49
CA HIS A 10 -1.25 -16.47 30.26
C HIS A 10 -0.39 -15.95 29.11
N LEU A 11 0.85 -16.43 28.98
CA LEU A 11 1.78 -16.01 27.91
C LEU A 11 1.32 -16.49 26.51
N ALA A 12 0.47 -17.52 26.45
CA ALA A 12 -0.05 -18.07 25.20
C ALA A 12 -1.14 -17.19 24.57
N TRP A 13 -1.79 -16.32 25.36
CA TRP A 13 -2.82 -15.41 24.87
C TRP A 13 -2.26 -14.40 23.85
N ASP A 14 -1.19 -13.70 24.22
CA ASP A 14 -0.54 -12.71 23.34
C ASP A 14 0.02 -13.38 22.08
N CYS A 15 0.63 -14.56 22.24
CA CYS A 15 1.13 -15.35 21.11
C CYS A 15 -0.01 -15.79 20.18
N SER A 16 -1.14 -16.23 20.73
CA SER A 16 -2.33 -16.60 19.96
C SER A 16 -2.93 -15.41 19.22
N ALA A 17 -2.96 -14.24 19.85
CA ALA A 17 -3.40 -13.00 19.22
C ALA A 17 -2.55 -12.65 18.01
N TRP A 18 -1.22 -12.74 18.16
CA TRP A 18 -0.30 -12.51 17.06
C TRP A 18 -0.44 -13.55 15.93
N VAL A 19 -0.61 -14.83 16.26
CA VAL A 19 -0.84 -15.88 15.24
C VAL A 19 -2.09 -15.59 14.42
N ARG A 20 -3.16 -15.07 15.03
CA ARG A 20 -4.37 -14.67 14.31
C ARG A 20 -4.11 -13.50 13.35
N THR A 21 -3.36 -12.48 13.77
CA THR A 21 -3.04 -11.33 12.88
C THR A 21 -2.12 -11.75 11.74
N TYR A 22 -1.12 -12.59 12.03
CA TYR A 22 -0.24 -13.15 11.01
C TYR A 22 -1.01 -14.02 10.00
N ALA A 23 -1.98 -14.83 10.46
CA ALA A 23 -2.84 -15.59 9.55
C ALA A 23 -3.67 -14.69 8.62
N LEU A 24 -4.24 -13.60 9.15
CA LEU A 24 -4.98 -12.62 8.33
C LEU A 24 -4.08 -11.95 7.29
N PHE A 25 -2.82 -11.67 7.63
CA PHE A 25 -1.84 -11.17 6.66
C PHE A 25 -1.56 -12.18 5.54
N LEU A 26 -1.36 -13.45 5.87
CA LEU A 26 -1.13 -14.49 4.87
C LEU A 26 -2.35 -14.74 3.98
N GLU A 27 -3.56 -14.70 4.55
CA GLU A 27 -4.81 -14.78 3.81
C GLU A 27 -4.92 -13.60 2.82
N GLU A 28 -4.68 -12.37 3.28
CA GLU A 28 -4.70 -11.17 2.43
C GLU A 28 -3.60 -11.18 1.36
N ARG A 29 -2.45 -11.81 1.62
CA ARG A 29 -1.40 -11.99 0.62
C ARG A 29 -1.88 -12.81 -0.58
N LEU A 30 -2.70 -13.84 -0.34
CA LEU A 30 -3.29 -14.65 -1.41
C LEU A 30 -4.35 -13.87 -2.19
N GLU A 31 -5.18 -13.08 -1.50
CA GLU A 31 -6.16 -12.21 -2.16
C GLU A 31 -5.48 -11.14 -3.02
N CYS A 32 -4.42 -10.51 -2.49
CA CYS A 32 -3.61 -9.56 -3.23
C CYS A 32 -2.99 -10.22 -4.48
N PHE A 33 -2.43 -11.42 -4.34
CA PHE A 33 -1.90 -12.18 -5.48
C PHE A 33 -2.98 -12.48 -6.54
N ALA A 34 -4.21 -12.79 -6.13
CA ALA A 34 -5.32 -13.04 -7.05
C ALA A 34 -5.67 -11.81 -7.89
N VAL A 35 -5.56 -10.60 -7.31
CA VAL A 35 -5.77 -9.32 -8.01
C VAL A 35 -4.56 -9.00 -8.91
N LEU A 36 -3.34 -9.06 -8.37
CA LEU A 36 -2.14 -8.63 -9.07
C LEU A 36 -1.71 -9.59 -10.19
N ARG A 37 -2.00 -10.88 -10.04
CA ARG A 37 -1.52 -11.97 -10.91
C ARG A 37 0.01 -12.14 -10.92
N TYR A 38 0.69 -11.60 -9.92
CA TYR A 38 2.11 -11.83 -9.66
C TYR A 38 2.42 -11.66 -8.17
N ASP A 39 3.54 -12.22 -7.73
CA ASP A 39 4.04 -12.06 -6.36
C ASP A 39 4.93 -10.83 -6.25
N VAL A 40 4.52 -9.90 -5.39
CA VAL A 40 5.25 -8.65 -5.09
C VAL A 40 6.60 -8.95 -4.44
N GLU A 41 6.71 -10.01 -3.62
CA GLU A 41 7.97 -10.38 -2.98
C GLU A 41 8.98 -10.91 -4.03
N ALA A 42 8.51 -11.65 -5.03
CA ALA A 42 9.35 -12.19 -6.10
C ALA A 42 9.72 -11.15 -7.18
N GLU A 43 9.10 -9.97 -7.14
CA GLU A 43 9.28 -8.96 -8.17
C GLU A 43 10.75 -8.48 -8.23
N ARG A 44 11.27 -8.43 -9.46
CA ARG A 44 12.56 -7.84 -9.80
C ARG A 44 12.31 -6.44 -10.34
N LEU A 45 12.90 -5.44 -9.71
CA LEU A 45 12.82 -4.05 -10.18
C LEU A 45 13.40 -3.97 -11.60
N ARG A 46 12.71 -3.26 -12.50
CA ARG A 46 13.20 -3.04 -13.86
C ARG A 46 14.39 -2.10 -13.82
N ALA A 47 15.44 -2.46 -14.56
CA ALA A 47 16.59 -1.59 -14.73
C ALA A 47 16.13 -0.25 -15.32
N PRO A 48 16.67 0.88 -14.84
CA PRO A 48 16.33 2.18 -15.39
C PRO A 48 16.68 2.21 -16.88
N ALA A 49 15.78 2.75 -17.70
CA ALA A 49 16.06 3.00 -19.10
C ALA A 49 17.30 3.91 -19.22
N PRO A 50 18.15 3.72 -20.26
CA PRO A 50 19.26 4.64 -20.49
C PRO A 50 18.73 6.07 -20.58
N ALA A 51 19.31 6.96 -19.80
CA ALA A 51 18.90 8.35 -19.73
C ALA A 51 18.95 8.97 -21.13
N ALA A 52 17.83 9.53 -21.59
CA ALA A 52 17.84 10.43 -22.74
C ALA A 52 18.63 11.69 -22.37
N GLU A 53 19.42 12.22 -23.32
CA GLU A 53 20.25 13.41 -23.11
C GLU A 53 19.43 14.57 -22.53
N GLY A 54 19.79 15.02 -21.32
CA GLY A 54 19.15 16.15 -20.62
C GLY A 54 18.35 15.81 -19.36
N GLN A 55 18.17 14.53 -19.01
CA GLN A 55 17.48 14.14 -17.75
C GLN A 55 18.46 13.86 -16.60
N THR A 56 18.13 14.38 -15.42
CA THR A 56 18.90 14.15 -14.18
C THR A 56 18.85 12.67 -13.78
N PRO A 57 19.95 12.10 -13.24
CA PRO A 57 20.10 10.66 -12.97
C PRO A 57 19.39 10.21 -11.67
N HIS A 58 18.09 10.49 -11.55
CA HIS A 58 17.25 10.01 -10.45
C HIS A 58 16.40 8.79 -10.82
N THR A 59 16.77 8.05 -11.86
CA THR A 59 16.06 6.84 -12.27
C THR A 59 16.46 5.66 -11.37
N LYS A 60 15.82 5.59 -10.20
CA LYS A 60 15.77 4.34 -9.42
C LYS A 60 15.06 3.26 -10.24
N ALA A 61 15.44 2.01 -10.00
CA ALA A 61 14.79 0.86 -10.62
C ALA A 61 13.28 0.87 -10.30
N GLN A 62 12.45 0.71 -11.34
CA GLN A 62 10.99 0.91 -11.26
C GLN A 62 10.27 -0.44 -11.10
N GLY A 63 9.29 -0.49 -10.21
CA GLY A 63 8.35 -1.59 -10.08
C GLY A 63 7.27 -1.58 -11.18
N ARG A 64 6.54 -2.69 -11.29
CA ARG A 64 5.49 -2.91 -12.28
C ARG A 64 4.35 -1.91 -12.17
N THR A 65 4.01 -1.49 -10.95
CA THR A 65 2.93 -0.52 -10.68
C THR A 65 3.18 0.86 -11.32
N ARG A 66 4.44 1.21 -11.59
CA ARG A 66 4.83 2.45 -12.28
C ARG A 66 4.31 2.52 -13.73
N GLY A 67 4.06 1.38 -14.37
CA GLY A 67 3.67 1.28 -15.78
C GLY A 67 2.30 0.66 -16.03
N LEU A 68 1.45 0.56 -15.00
CA LEU A 68 0.07 0.07 -15.16
C LEU A 68 -0.80 1.10 -15.88
N GLY A 69 -1.77 0.62 -16.66
CA GLY A 69 -2.86 1.44 -17.17
C GLY A 69 -3.79 1.88 -16.03
N LYS A 70 -4.55 2.96 -16.25
CA LYS A 70 -5.43 3.56 -15.23
C LYS A 70 -6.40 2.57 -14.55
N ASP A 71 -6.98 1.65 -15.33
CA ASP A 71 -8.01 0.73 -14.82
C ASP A 71 -7.37 -0.32 -13.91
N ASP A 72 -6.29 -0.96 -14.38
CA ASP A 72 -5.47 -1.89 -13.59
C ASP A 72 -4.88 -1.21 -12.34
N LEU A 73 -4.46 0.05 -12.47
CA LEU A 73 -3.87 0.81 -11.37
C LEU A 73 -4.89 1.04 -10.24
N LEU A 74 -6.12 1.43 -10.59
CA LEU A 74 -7.20 1.67 -9.63
C LEU A 74 -7.73 0.37 -9.01
N GLU A 75 -7.48 -0.78 -9.63
CA GLU A 75 -7.79 -2.10 -9.06
C GLU A 75 -6.66 -2.63 -8.16
N GLN A 76 -5.40 -2.54 -8.60
CA GLN A 76 -4.27 -3.13 -7.89
C GLN A 76 -3.79 -2.31 -6.69
N LEU A 77 -3.87 -0.98 -6.74
CA LEU A 77 -3.44 -0.13 -5.62
C LEU A 77 -4.23 -0.42 -4.33
N PRO A 78 -5.57 -0.50 -4.33
CA PRO A 78 -6.34 -0.89 -3.15
C PRO A 78 -5.92 -2.26 -2.57
N ALA A 79 -5.66 -3.25 -3.43
CA ALA A 79 -5.22 -4.58 -2.98
C ALA A 79 -3.84 -4.52 -2.29
N LEU A 80 -2.91 -3.75 -2.85
CA LEU A 80 -1.59 -3.53 -2.25
C LEU A 80 -1.68 -2.76 -0.91
N GLN A 81 -2.54 -1.74 -0.84
CA GLN A 81 -2.77 -0.97 0.39
C GLN A 81 -3.39 -1.83 1.49
N GLN A 82 -4.31 -2.72 1.12
CA GLN A 82 -4.95 -3.64 2.04
C GLN A 82 -3.95 -4.69 2.55
N LEU A 83 -3.10 -5.23 1.68
CA LEU A 83 -2.00 -6.11 2.10
C LEU A 83 -1.05 -5.40 3.07
N LEU A 84 -0.64 -4.17 2.77
CA LEU A 84 0.22 -3.37 3.64
C LEU A 84 -0.44 -3.08 5.00
N PHE A 85 -1.75 -2.82 5.00
CA PHE A 85 -2.52 -2.63 6.23
C PHE A 85 -2.49 -3.87 7.12
N ARG A 86 -2.72 -5.06 6.56
CA ARG A 86 -2.64 -6.32 7.31
C ARG A 86 -1.24 -6.62 7.81
N LEU A 87 -0.24 -6.30 6.99
CA LEU A 87 1.17 -6.44 7.35
C LEU A 87 1.50 -5.64 8.60
N VAL A 88 1.13 -4.35 8.64
CA VAL A 88 1.37 -3.48 9.80
C VAL A 88 0.62 -4.01 11.05
N GLY A 89 -0.51 -4.69 10.86
CA GLY A 89 -1.24 -5.39 11.93
C GLY A 89 -0.50 -6.59 12.55
N CYS A 90 0.62 -7.04 11.99
CA CYS A 90 1.46 -8.10 12.56
C CYS A 90 2.36 -7.59 13.72
N GLN A 91 1.94 -6.57 14.43
CA GLN A 91 2.65 -6.01 15.57
C GLN A 91 2.59 -6.98 16.76
N PRO A 92 3.74 -7.42 17.31
CA PRO A 92 3.74 -8.22 18.53
C PRO A 92 3.46 -7.35 19.75
N GLU A 93 2.75 -7.92 20.72
CA GLU A 93 2.42 -7.28 22.00
C GLU A 93 2.71 -8.25 23.15
N GLY A 94 2.92 -7.70 24.36
CA GLY A 94 3.10 -8.50 25.58
C GLY A 94 4.13 -9.62 25.43
N ALA A 95 3.73 -10.84 25.79
CA ALA A 95 4.60 -12.01 25.73
C ALA A 95 5.03 -12.42 24.31
N ALA A 96 4.28 -12.01 23.27
CA ALA A 96 4.64 -12.29 21.88
C ALA A 96 5.94 -11.59 21.46
N PHE A 97 6.24 -10.44 22.06
CA PHE A 97 7.44 -9.65 21.75
C PHE A 97 8.74 -10.41 22.04
N GLY A 98 8.75 -11.24 23.10
CA GLY A 98 9.92 -12.04 23.50
C GLY A 98 9.97 -13.44 22.89
N ASN A 99 8.98 -13.84 22.09
CA ASN A 99 8.92 -15.19 21.55
C ASN A 99 9.76 -15.32 20.28
N TYR A 100 10.78 -16.19 20.29
CA TYR A 100 11.72 -16.35 19.16
C TYR A 100 11.07 -16.81 17.85
N LEU A 101 10.02 -17.62 17.90
CA LEU A 101 9.32 -18.07 16.69
C LEU A 101 8.53 -16.91 16.05
N ILE A 102 7.85 -16.12 16.89
CA ILE A 102 7.14 -14.91 16.45
C ILE A 102 8.12 -13.90 15.88
N GLN A 103 9.25 -13.69 16.56
CA GLN A 103 10.32 -12.84 16.07
C GLN A 103 10.83 -13.29 14.69
N TYR A 104 11.09 -14.59 14.50
CA TYR A 104 11.54 -15.10 13.20
C TYR A 104 10.50 -14.87 12.09
N ALA A 105 9.23 -15.13 12.37
CA ALA A 105 8.16 -14.88 11.42
C ALA A 105 7.98 -13.38 11.12
N LEU A 106 8.11 -12.52 12.14
CA LEU A 106 8.08 -11.06 12.01
C LEU A 106 9.24 -10.54 11.15
N ALA A 107 10.42 -11.17 11.19
CA ALA A 107 11.53 -10.84 10.30
C ALA A 107 11.15 -11.00 8.81
N LEU A 108 10.35 -12.02 8.48
CA LEU A 108 9.85 -12.25 7.13
C LEU A 108 8.83 -11.17 6.73
N VAL A 109 7.91 -10.83 7.63
CA VAL A 109 6.94 -9.74 7.47
C VAL A 109 7.66 -8.42 7.19
N LEU A 110 8.69 -8.10 7.98
CA LEU A 110 9.53 -6.92 7.78
C LEU A 110 10.25 -6.93 6.43
N LYS A 111 10.87 -8.06 6.05
CA LYS A 111 11.53 -8.16 4.75
C LYS A 111 10.55 -7.89 3.59
N GLU A 112 9.34 -8.41 3.68
CA GLU A 112 8.32 -8.26 2.63
C GLU A 112 7.73 -6.84 2.58
N SER A 113 7.64 -6.15 3.72
CA SER A 113 7.06 -4.81 3.82
C SER A 113 7.77 -3.77 2.93
N PHE A 114 9.07 -3.92 2.70
CA PHE A 114 9.81 -3.04 1.79
C PHE A 114 9.31 -3.13 0.37
N LYS A 115 9.12 -4.35 -0.14
CA LYS A 115 8.67 -4.55 -1.52
C LYS A 115 7.22 -4.09 -1.71
N ILE A 116 6.36 -4.40 -0.73
CA ILE A 116 4.96 -3.94 -0.76
C ILE A 116 4.90 -2.40 -0.75
N TYR A 117 5.64 -1.74 0.15
CA TYR A 117 5.67 -0.29 0.22
C TYR A 117 6.24 0.35 -1.06
N CYS A 118 7.30 -0.23 -1.64
CA CYS A 118 7.82 0.21 -2.94
C CYS A 118 6.77 0.10 -4.04
N ALA A 119 6.05 -1.02 -4.14
CA ALA A 119 5.00 -1.21 -5.13
C ALA A 119 3.85 -0.19 -4.96
N VAL A 120 3.42 0.08 -3.71
CA VAL A 120 2.44 1.13 -3.41
C VAL A 120 2.95 2.49 -3.86
N ASN A 121 4.17 2.87 -3.49
CA ASN A 121 4.75 4.16 -3.87
C ASN A 121 4.86 4.33 -5.38
N ASP A 122 5.37 3.34 -6.10
CA ASP A 122 5.47 3.40 -7.57
C ASP A 122 4.10 3.55 -8.23
N GLY A 123 3.07 2.90 -7.66
CA GLY A 123 1.69 3.06 -8.08
C GLY A 123 1.13 4.45 -7.76
N ILE A 124 1.47 5.04 -6.60
CA ILE A 124 1.07 6.42 -6.27
C ILE A 124 1.71 7.44 -7.21
N ILE A 125 2.98 7.27 -7.57
CA ILE A 125 3.61 8.18 -8.53
C ILE A 125 2.91 8.05 -9.90
N ASN A 126 2.56 6.82 -10.33
CA ASN A 126 1.80 6.61 -11.57
C ASN A 126 0.40 7.25 -11.49
N LEU A 127 -0.28 7.09 -10.36
CA LEU A 127 -1.60 7.67 -10.10
C LEU A 127 -1.56 9.20 -10.22
N VAL A 128 -0.53 9.84 -9.67
CA VAL A 128 -0.31 11.29 -9.80
C VAL A 128 -0.11 11.69 -11.27
N ASP A 129 0.68 10.92 -12.02
CA ASP A 129 0.99 11.21 -13.43
C ASP A 129 -0.27 11.16 -14.32
N VAL A 130 -1.22 10.24 -14.04
CA VAL A 130 -2.43 10.04 -14.87
C VAL A 130 -3.71 10.63 -14.27
N PHE A 131 -3.64 11.27 -13.11
CA PHE A 131 -4.82 11.73 -12.34
C PHE A 131 -5.74 12.66 -13.13
N PHE A 132 -5.16 13.66 -13.82
CA PHE A 132 -5.91 14.70 -14.51
C PHE A 132 -6.61 14.21 -15.79
N ASP A 133 -6.28 13.00 -16.25
CA ASP A 133 -6.93 12.33 -17.39
C ASP A 133 -8.08 11.40 -16.94
N MET A 134 -8.33 11.29 -15.63
CA MET A 134 -9.36 10.41 -15.08
C MET A 134 -10.77 11.00 -15.19
N SER A 135 -11.77 10.10 -15.25
CA SER A 135 -13.16 10.50 -15.07
C SER A 135 -13.38 11.05 -13.65
N LYS A 136 -14.40 11.88 -13.43
CA LYS A 136 -14.70 12.41 -12.08
C LYS A 136 -14.84 11.30 -11.02
N LEU A 137 -15.45 10.17 -11.38
CA LEU A 137 -15.62 9.04 -10.47
C LEU A 137 -14.30 8.35 -10.15
N ASP A 138 -13.44 8.19 -11.15
CA ASP A 138 -12.14 7.57 -10.96
C ASP A 138 -11.17 8.49 -10.22
N ALA A 139 -11.23 9.80 -10.47
CA ALA A 139 -10.49 10.80 -9.70
C ALA A 139 -10.86 10.77 -8.21
N ILE A 140 -12.15 10.58 -7.86
CA ILE A 140 -12.57 10.41 -6.46
C ILE A 140 -11.94 9.16 -5.83
N LYS A 141 -11.95 8.02 -6.54
CA LYS A 141 -11.28 6.80 -6.06
C LYS A 141 -9.77 7.02 -5.91
N ALA A 142 -9.14 7.66 -6.89
CA ALA A 142 -7.72 7.94 -6.89
C ALA A 142 -7.30 8.85 -5.73
N GLN A 143 -8.11 9.86 -5.41
CA GLN A 143 -7.90 10.72 -4.24
C GLN A 143 -7.98 9.91 -2.93
N ASP A 144 -8.94 9.01 -2.80
CA ASP A 144 -9.05 8.17 -1.59
C ASP A 144 -7.83 7.25 -1.43
N ILE A 145 -7.40 6.61 -2.52
CA ILE A 145 -6.16 5.82 -2.56
C ILE A 145 -4.95 6.68 -2.17
N TYR A 146 -4.82 7.89 -2.72
CA TYR A 146 -3.72 8.79 -2.39
C TYR A 146 -3.71 9.16 -0.90
N ARG A 147 -4.86 9.55 -0.34
CA ARG A 147 -5.04 9.88 1.08
C ARG A 147 -4.68 8.70 1.99
N ARG A 148 -5.19 7.51 1.69
CA ARG A 148 -4.95 6.29 2.48
C ARG A 148 -3.47 5.91 2.50
N THR A 149 -2.72 6.17 1.42
CA THR A 149 -1.27 5.90 1.39
C THR A 149 -0.50 6.71 2.41
N GLY A 150 -0.87 7.98 2.63
CA GLY A 150 -0.24 8.80 3.69
C GLY A 150 -0.40 8.16 5.07
N THR A 151 -1.62 7.76 5.42
CA THR A 151 -1.89 7.06 6.69
C THR A 151 -1.10 5.75 6.81
N LEU A 152 -1.05 4.95 5.74
CA LEU A 152 -0.30 3.69 5.76
C LEU A 152 1.22 3.90 5.89
N ALA A 153 1.78 4.91 5.23
CA ALA A 153 3.20 5.26 5.35
C ALA A 153 3.55 5.65 6.80
N LYS A 154 2.66 6.38 7.48
CA LYS A 154 2.82 6.71 8.90
C LYS A 154 2.76 5.47 9.78
N SER A 155 1.74 4.63 9.64
CA SER A 155 1.60 3.40 10.44
C SER A 155 2.76 2.42 10.20
N LEU A 156 3.27 2.32 8.96
CA LEU A 156 4.46 1.53 8.67
C LEU A 156 5.73 2.09 9.33
N SER A 157 5.85 3.42 9.42
CA SER A 157 6.96 4.06 10.13
C SER A 157 6.92 3.73 11.62
N GLU A 158 5.74 3.82 12.25
CA GLU A 158 5.53 3.44 13.65
C GLU A 158 5.84 1.96 13.90
N PHE A 159 5.41 1.08 12.98
CA PHE A 159 5.72 -0.35 13.02
C PHE A 159 7.22 -0.64 12.93
N TYR A 160 7.96 0.07 12.07
CA TYR A 160 9.41 -0.06 11.98
C TYR A 160 10.11 0.40 13.25
N GLU A 161 9.70 1.52 13.85
CA GLU A 161 10.26 1.98 15.12
C GLU A 161 10.02 0.98 16.25
N LEU A 162 8.84 0.36 16.33
CA LEU A 162 8.59 -0.74 17.27
C LEU A 162 9.53 -1.92 17.02
N CYS A 163 9.72 -2.30 15.77
CA CYS A 163 10.57 -3.42 15.41
C CYS A 163 12.06 -3.17 15.67
N ARG A 164 12.53 -1.90 15.72
CA ARG A 164 13.93 -1.59 16.09
C ARG A 164 14.30 -2.06 17.49
N GLY A 165 13.32 -2.20 18.39
CA GLY A 165 13.54 -2.73 19.74
C GLY A 165 13.80 -4.24 19.78
N LEU A 166 13.61 -4.96 18.66
CA LEU A 166 13.79 -6.40 18.58
C LEU A 166 15.24 -6.77 18.25
N GLU A 167 15.76 -7.79 18.93
CA GLU A 167 17.13 -8.28 18.70
C GLU A 167 17.35 -8.71 17.24
N LEU A 168 16.33 -9.30 16.61
CA LEU A 168 16.35 -9.72 15.21
C LEU A 168 16.55 -8.57 14.22
N ALA A 169 16.12 -7.36 14.59
CA ALA A 169 16.11 -6.20 13.69
C ALA A 169 17.38 -5.35 13.82
N ARG A 170 18.31 -5.76 14.69
CA ARG A 170 19.53 -5.01 15.02
C ARG A 170 20.43 -4.76 13.80
N ASN A 171 20.40 -5.66 12.82
CA ASN A 171 21.14 -5.53 11.55
C ASN A 171 20.26 -5.02 10.39
N PHE A 172 19.01 -4.69 10.66
CA PHE A 172 18.04 -4.31 9.63
C PHE A 172 18.20 -2.84 9.26
N GLN A 173 18.39 -2.55 7.97
CA GLN A 173 18.42 -1.19 7.46
C GLN A 173 17.03 -0.77 7.03
N PHE A 174 16.33 -0.08 7.93
CA PHE A 174 15.02 0.49 7.63
C PHE A 174 15.17 1.72 6.71
N PRO A 175 14.49 1.76 5.55
CA PRO A 175 14.44 2.91 4.68
C PRO A 175 13.61 4.02 5.31
N VAL A 176 13.96 5.24 4.96
CA VAL A 176 13.15 6.41 5.29
C VAL A 176 11.90 6.37 4.42
N LEU A 177 10.76 6.21 5.07
CA LEU A 177 9.45 6.28 4.43
C LEU A 177 9.09 7.74 4.17
N ARG A 178 8.46 8.00 3.03
CA ARG A 178 8.00 9.34 2.65
C ARG A 178 6.50 9.31 2.46
N GLU A 179 5.83 10.23 3.12
CA GLU A 179 4.42 10.48 2.87
C GLU A 179 4.25 11.18 1.51
N PRO A 180 3.17 10.88 0.78
CA PRO A 180 2.81 11.67 -0.39
C PRO A 180 2.60 13.15 0.01
N PRO A 181 3.01 14.13 -0.82
CA PRO A 181 2.83 15.54 -0.51
C PRO A 181 1.36 15.90 -0.23
N ALA A 182 1.10 16.49 0.94
CA ALA A 182 -0.24 16.94 1.33
C ALA A 182 -0.79 18.07 0.44
N SER A 183 0.10 18.90 -0.12
CA SER A 183 -0.28 19.97 -1.06
C SER A 183 -0.96 19.43 -2.31
N PHE A 184 -0.54 18.27 -2.81
CA PHE A 184 -1.16 17.66 -3.99
C PHE A 184 -2.57 17.16 -3.71
N LEU A 185 -2.86 16.70 -2.49
CA LEU A 185 -4.22 16.32 -2.08
C LEU A 185 -5.19 17.49 -2.25
N VAL A 186 -4.78 18.71 -1.86
CA VAL A 186 -5.58 19.93 -2.02
C VAL A 186 -5.86 20.19 -3.51
N THR A 187 -4.86 20.06 -4.37
CA THR A 187 -5.03 20.19 -5.83
C THR A 187 -6.01 19.15 -6.39
N MET A 188 -5.96 17.90 -5.92
CA MET A 188 -6.93 16.87 -6.31
C MET A 188 -8.35 17.23 -5.88
N GLU A 189 -8.53 17.76 -4.66
CA GLU A 189 -9.83 18.21 -4.13
C GLU A 189 -10.42 19.34 -4.97
N GLU A 190 -9.61 20.32 -5.34
CA GLU A 190 -10.01 21.43 -6.22
C GLU A 190 -10.43 20.94 -7.61
N TYR A 191 -9.61 20.08 -8.23
CA TYR A 191 -9.90 19.50 -9.54
C TYR A 191 -11.22 18.71 -9.56
N ILE A 192 -11.45 17.85 -8.56
CA ILE A 192 -12.69 17.05 -8.47
C ILE A 192 -13.92 17.94 -8.26
N ARG A 193 -13.77 19.03 -7.48
CA ARG A 193 -14.83 20.00 -7.24
C ARG A 193 -15.24 20.72 -8.52
N GLU A 194 -14.27 21.11 -9.33
CA GLU A 194 -14.46 21.87 -10.58
C GLU A 194 -14.85 20.99 -11.77
N ALA A 195 -14.57 19.69 -11.73
CA ALA A 195 -14.95 18.75 -12.77
C ALA A 195 -16.48 18.78 -13.01
N PRO A 196 -16.95 18.97 -14.26
CA PRO A 196 -18.37 19.00 -14.59
C PRO A 196 -19.09 17.76 -14.06
N ARG A 197 -20.27 17.94 -13.45
CA ARG A 197 -21.15 16.81 -13.14
C ARG A 197 -21.57 16.19 -14.47
N ALA A 198 -21.24 14.92 -14.71
CA ALA A 198 -21.68 14.22 -15.90
C ALA A 198 -23.22 14.33 -16.04
N GLY A 199 -23.67 14.98 -17.11
CA GLY A 199 -25.05 14.94 -17.60
C GLY A 199 -26.07 15.88 -16.96
N HIS A 200 -26.09 17.15 -17.35
CA HIS A 200 -27.37 17.85 -17.49
C HIS A 200 -27.95 17.44 -18.86
N VAL A 201 -28.85 16.46 -18.88
CA VAL A 201 -29.64 16.19 -20.10
C VAL A 201 -30.57 17.38 -20.25
N ALA A 202 -30.23 18.30 -21.15
CA ALA A 202 -31.12 19.36 -21.55
C ALA A 202 -32.31 18.72 -22.27
N ASN A 203 -33.45 18.61 -21.58
CA ASN A 203 -34.74 18.37 -22.22
C ASN A 203 -35.00 19.54 -23.17
N LYS A 204 -34.67 19.35 -24.46
CA LYS A 204 -35.22 20.18 -25.52
C LYS A 204 -36.71 19.87 -25.60
N THR A 205 -37.54 20.67 -24.93
CA THR A 205 -38.96 20.75 -25.23
C THR A 205 -39.08 21.22 -26.69
N ILE A 206 -39.46 20.29 -27.56
CA ILE A 206 -39.84 20.55 -28.94
C ILE A 206 -41.14 21.37 -28.86
N VAL A 207 -41.07 22.65 -29.20
CA VAL A 207 -42.26 23.46 -29.48
C VAL A 207 -42.61 23.20 -30.94
N SER A 208 -43.61 22.35 -31.18
CA SER A 208 -44.24 22.21 -32.48
C SER A 208 -45.23 23.36 -32.69
N HIS A 209 -45.10 23.98 -33.87
CA HIS A 209 -45.97 25.02 -34.43
C HIS A 209 -47.45 24.62 -34.50
#